data_AF-A0A1B8E8A5-F1
#
_entry.id   AF-A0A1B8E8A5-F1
#
_cell.length_a   1.000
_cell.length_b   1.000
_cell.length_c   1.000
_cell.angle_alpha   90.00
_cell.angle_beta   90.00
_cell.angle_gamma   90.00
#
_symmetry.space_group_name_H-M   'P 1'
#
loop_
_entity.id
_entity.type
_entity.pdbx_description
1 polymer ?
#
loop_
_entity_poly.entity_id
_entity_poly.type
_entity_poly.pdbx_seq_one_letter_code
_entity_poly.pdbx_strand_id
1 'polypeptide(L)'
;MRLPTFSLLLSSAALAHTPPFPATTIDSSPNPIGTLYPDSVTGTINGTIAVVPIPYALARELVPAQYGILRKAYRDALPGFPRDMYPLIVRSILDHDVGMNGIQLIPDFQSVHIFYPFIDLLADNSSSFAYGKYLVLTSTNAAAIAGSQAYGQLAVPASFSPENNAYAFSSRKRRDEIFLNAYTNASTTPVVTTRFTPLPAVGPWPLEFYVNITNQPIFADGVKCDQQVTFFNTSLSTGANAPVGLIGDISISAPYLIEDRTFRNVFGVKVDVAFLERNFLECESLRGL
;
A
#
# COMPACT_ATOMS: atom_id res chain seq x y z
N MET A 1 -4.77 68.27 46.32
CA MET A 1 -4.73 67.65 44.98
C MET A 1 -4.41 66.17 45.20
N ARG A 2 -5.41 65.28 45.15
CA ARG A 2 -5.27 63.83 45.37
C ARG A 2 -5.59 63.15 44.03
N LEU A 3 -4.64 62.37 43.50
CA LEU A 3 -4.81 61.55 42.30
C LEU A 3 -5.55 60.25 42.67
N PRO A 4 -6.49 59.76 41.84
CA PRO A 4 -7.09 58.45 42.04
C PRO A 4 -6.20 57.36 41.39
N THR A 5 -5.96 56.29 42.14
CA THR A 5 -5.37 55.03 41.67
C THR A 5 -6.42 54.22 40.90
N PHE A 6 -6.20 54.00 39.61
CA PHE A 6 -6.94 53.03 38.80
C PHE A 6 -6.31 51.64 38.98
N SER A 7 -7.03 50.70 39.60
CA SER A 7 -6.69 49.27 39.56
C SER A 7 -7.22 48.66 38.26
N LEU A 8 -6.32 48.31 37.34
CA LEU A 8 -6.64 47.40 36.23
C LEU A 8 -6.74 45.96 36.78
N LEU A 9 -7.94 45.38 36.72
CA LEU A 9 -8.13 43.94 36.81
C LEU A 9 -7.72 43.31 35.47
N LEU A 10 -6.58 42.63 35.43
CA LEU A 10 -6.27 41.69 34.34
C LEU A 10 -7.10 40.42 34.57
N SER A 11 -8.13 40.21 33.75
CA SER A 11 -8.79 38.91 33.63
C SER A 11 -7.88 37.95 32.84
N SER A 12 -7.26 37.01 33.55
CA SER A 12 -6.59 35.86 32.94
C SER A 12 -7.62 34.94 32.30
N ALA A 13 -7.82 35.07 30.98
CA ALA A 13 -8.52 34.05 30.21
C ALA A 13 -7.63 32.79 30.16
N ALA A 14 -7.97 31.79 30.96
CA ALA A 14 -7.35 30.47 30.86
C ALA A 14 -7.73 29.86 29.51
N LEU A 15 -6.79 29.86 28.57
CA LEU A 15 -6.87 29.05 27.36
C LEU A 15 -6.93 27.59 27.79
N ALA A 16 -8.12 27.00 27.69
CA ALA A 16 -8.31 25.56 27.83
C ALA A 16 -7.43 24.87 26.78
N HIS A 17 -6.28 24.35 27.22
CA HIS A 17 -5.49 23.42 26.43
C HIS A 17 -6.29 22.14 26.32
N THR A 18 -6.95 21.93 25.18
CA THR A 18 -7.36 20.60 24.76
C THR A 18 -6.11 19.72 24.80
N PRO A 19 -6.09 18.63 25.58
CA PRO A 19 -4.96 17.71 25.55
C PRO A 19 -4.77 17.23 24.10
N PRO A 20 -3.52 17.17 23.59
CA PRO A 20 -3.29 16.60 22.27
C PRO A 20 -3.89 15.20 22.25
N PHE A 21 -4.60 14.86 21.17
CA PHE A 21 -5.02 13.49 20.91
C PHE A 21 -3.84 12.55 21.19
N PRO A 22 -4.06 11.38 21.82
CA PRO A 22 -2.96 10.43 22.04
C PRO A 22 -2.28 10.18 20.69
N ALA A 23 -0.96 10.36 20.65
CA ALA A 23 -0.19 10.13 19.44
C ALA A 23 -0.53 8.73 18.92
N THR A 24 -0.97 8.66 17.67
CA THR A 24 -1.25 7.39 17.00
C THR A 24 0.02 6.55 17.01
N THR A 25 -0.05 5.35 17.62
CA THR A 25 1.07 4.40 17.60
C THR A 25 1.20 3.79 16.22
N ILE A 26 2.33 4.04 15.58
CA ILE A 26 2.77 3.36 14.36
C ILE A 26 3.21 1.95 14.73
N ASP A 27 2.56 0.94 14.15
CA ASP A 27 2.87 -0.47 14.39
C ASP A 27 3.86 -0.99 13.33
N SER A 28 5.03 -0.37 13.21
CA SER A 28 6.13 -0.84 12.36
C SER A 28 7.46 -0.60 13.09
N SER A 29 8.43 -1.47 12.84
CA SER A 29 9.78 -1.30 13.40
C SER A 29 10.65 -0.46 12.48
N PRO A 30 11.73 0.17 12.99
CA PRO A 30 12.61 1.01 12.18
C PRO A 30 13.21 0.28 10.97
N ASN A 31 13.55 1.03 9.92
CA ASN A 31 14.11 0.50 8.68
C ASN A 31 15.49 -0.16 8.91
N PRO A 32 15.61 -1.50 8.77
CA PRO A 32 16.85 -2.21 9.08
C PRO A 32 17.94 -2.08 7.99
N ILE A 33 17.62 -1.52 6.81
CA ILE A 33 18.53 -1.44 5.67
C ILE A 33 18.95 -0.01 5.30
N GLY A 34 18.44 1.00 5.99
CA GLY A 34 18.64 2.41 5.60
C GLY A 34 20.10 2.85 5.52
N THR A 35 20.96 2.35 6.41
CA THR A 35 22.41 2.63 6.39
C THR A 35 23.21 1.67 5.50
N LEU A 36 22.60 0.57 5.05
CA LEU A 36 23.24 -0.39 4.14
C LEU A 36 23.23 0.11 2.70
N TYR A 37 22.28 0.97 2.36
CA TYR A 37 22.10 1.57 1.03
C TYR A 37 22.07 3.10 1.11
N PRO A 38 23.19 3.75 1.46
CA PRO A 38 23.21 5.17 1.82
C PRO A 38 22.76 6.10 0.68
N ASP A 39 22.99 5.68 -0.57
CA ASP A 39 22.65 6.48 -1.77
C ASP A 39 21.31 6.09 -2.40
N SER A 40 20.53 5.19 -1.77
CA SER A 40 19.22 4.76 -2.26
C SER A 40 18.09 5.24 -1.35
N VAL A 41 16.90 5.41 -1.93
CA VAL A 41 15.68 5.55 -1.14
C VAL A 41 15.35 4.18 -0.54
N THR A 42 15.10 4.15 0.76
CA THR A 42 14.70 2.95 1.49
C THR A 42 13.61 3.29 2.51
N GLY A 43 12.88 2.28 2.96
CA GLY A 43 11.89 2.41 4.02
C GLY A 43 11.33 1.05 4.40
N THR A 44 10.21 1.06 5.12
CA THR A 44 9.44 -0.14 5.42
C THR A 44 8.01 -0.01 4.91
N ILE A 45 7.41 -1.15 4.60
CA ILE A 45 6.02 -1.29 4.18
C ILE A 45 5.38 -2.32 5.09
N ASN A 46 4.54 -1.85 6.01
CA ASN A 46 3.70 -2.70 6.85
C ASN A 46 2.27 -2.71 6.32
N GLY A 47 1.67 -3.88 6.16
CA GLY A 47 0.23 -3.97 5.95
C GLY A 47 -0.21 -5.29 5.38
N THR A 48 -1.16 -5.21 4.45
CA THR A 48 -1.79 -6.39 3.84
C THR A 48 -1.59 -6.39 2.32
N ILE A 49 -1.32 -7.58 1.79
CA ILE A 49 -1.18 -7.84 0.35
C ILE A 49 -2.14 -8.95 0.01
N ALA A 50 -3.20 -8.63 -0.74
CA ALA A 50 -4.26 -9.55 -1.06
C ALA A 50 -4.29 -9.88 -2.55
N VAL A 51 -4.54 -11.15 -2.85
CA VAL A 51 -4.65 -11.67 -4.22
C VAL A 51 -6.13 -11.90 -4.51
N VAL A 52 -6.71 -10.97 -5.27
CA VAL A 52 -8.13 -10.94 -5.63
C VAL A 52 -8.31 -11.64 -6.97
N PRO A 53 -8.98 -12.81 -7.03
CA PRO A 53 -9.33 -13.43 -8.29
C PRO A 53 -10.42 -12.60 -8.99
N ILE A 54 -10.08 -12.02 -10.13
CA ILE A 54 -11.05 -11.35 -11.01
C ILE A 54 -11.19 -12.11 -12.33
N PRO A 55 -12.36 -12.10 -12.99
CA PRO A 55 -12.50 -12.67 -14.32
C PRO A 55 -11.44 -12.10 -15.27
N TYR A 56 -10.82 -12.95 -16.09
CA TYR A 56 -9.78 -12.49 -17.02
C TYR A 56 -10.31 -11.41 -18.00
N ALA A 57 -11.59 -11.50 -18.38
CA ALA A 57 -12.25 -10.47 -19.19
C ALA A 57 -12.24 -9.10 -18.51
N LEU A 58 -12.53 -9.04 -17.20
CA LEU A 58 -12.49 -7.81 -16.43
C LEU A 58 -11.07 -7.23 -16.37
N ALA A 59 -10.05 -8.08 -16.20
CA ALA A 59 -8.66 -7.65 -16.25
C ALA A 59 -8.31 -7.01 -17.61
N ARG A 60 -8.86 -7.54 -18.72
CA ARG A 60 -8.65 -6.97 -20.07
C ARG A 60 -9.37 -5.65 -20.32
N GLU A 61 -10.44 -5.37 -19.60
CA GLU A 61 -11.10 -4.06 -19.64
C GLU A 61 -10.34 -3.01 -18.82
N LEU A 62 -9.67 -3.43 -17.75
CA LEU A 62 -8.96 -2.55 -16.82
C LEU A 62 -7.51 -2.25 -17.26
N VAL A 63 -6.81 -3.22 -17.83
CA VAL A 63 -5.45 -3.07 -18.36
C VAL A 63 -5.50 -2.44 -19.75
N PRO A 64 -4.69 -1.40 -20.04
CA PRO A 64 -4.66 -0.77 -21.36
C PRO A 64 -4.42 -1.78 -22.48
N ALA A 65 -5.21 -1.66 -23.55
CA ALA A 65 -5.31 -2.69 -24.57
C ALA A 65 -3.99 -3.00 -25.29
N GLN A 66 -3.09 -2.01 -25.36
CA GLN A 66 -1.77 -2.13 -25.98
C GLN A 66 -0.81 -3.08 -25.24
N TYR A 67 -1.04 -3.37 -23.95
CA TYR A 67 -0.15 -4.23 -23.17
C TYR A 67 -0.67 -5.66 -23.14
N GLY A 68 0.26 -6.62 -23.27
CA GLY A 68 -0.04 -8.03 -23.10
C GLY A 68 -0.23 -8.41 -21.63
N ILE A 69 -0.82 -9.58 -21.37
CA ILE A 69 -0.82 -10.20 -20.04
C ILE A 69 -0.14 -11.56 -20.16
N LEU A 70 0.92 -11.77 -19.37
CA LEU A 70 1.74 -12.98 -19.36
C LEU A 70 1.00 -14.11 -18.62
N ARG A 71 0.02 -14.71 -19.30
CA ARG A 71 -0.85 -15.75 -18.70
C ARG A 71 -0.09 -16.97 -18.20
N LYS A 72 0.96 -17.35 -18.91
CA LYS A 72 1.81 -18.48 -18.51
C LYS A 72 2.53 -18.17 -17.19
N ALA A 73 3.11 -16.97 -17.07
CA ALA A 73 3.88 -16.57 -15.90
C ALA A 73 3.06 -16.62 -14.60
N TYR A 74 1.87 -16.00 -14.56
CA TYR A 74 1.07 -16.00 -13.33
C TYR A 74 0.47 -17.37 -12.99
N ARG A 75 0.21 -18.21 -14.00
CA ARG A 75 -0.28 -19.58 -13.77
C ARG A 75 0.81 -20.49 -13.22
N ASP A 76 2.03 -20.32 -13.69
CA ASP A 76 3.19 -21.05 -13.17
C ASP A 76 3.51 -20.61 -11.73
N ALA A 77 3.37 -19.30 -11.43
CA ALA A 77 3.62 -18.74 -10.11
C ALA A 77 2.51 -19.03 -9.07
N LEU A 78 1.28 -19.31 -9.52
CA LEU A 78 0.14 -19.68 -8.67
C LEU A 78 -0.46 -21.04 -9.06
N PRO A 79 0.21 -22.15 -8.71
CA PRO A 79 -0.35 -23.47 -8.95
C PRO A 79 -1.68 -23.63 -8.19
N GLY A 80 -2.76 -23.91 -8.92
CA GLY A 80 -4.12 -24.04 -8.35
C GLY A 80 -4.98 -22.78 -8.44
N PHE A 81 -4.46 -21.66 -8.98
CA PHE A 81 -5.29 -20.49 -9.26
C PHE A 81 -6.35 -20.81 -10.33
N PRO A 82 -7.59 -20.27 -10.22
CA PRO A 82 -8.65 -20.59 -11.18
C PRO A 82 -8.27 -20.20 -12.62
N ARG A 83 -8.53 -21.10 -13.58
CA ARG A 83 -8.02 -20.99 -14.96
C ARG A 83 -8.48 -19.73 -15.71
N ASP A 84 -9.71 -19.29 -15.47
CA ASP A 84 -10.33 -18.15 -16.16
C ASP A 84 -10.27 -16.86 -15.33
N MET A 85 -9.46 -16.86 -14.28
CA MET A 85 -9.21 -15.69 -13.44
C MET A 85 -7.84 -15.09 -13.68
N TYR A 86 -7.70 -13.85 -13.21
CA TYR A 86 -6.48 -13.06 -13.17
C TYR A 86 -6.23 -12.58 -11.73
N PRO A 87 -4.99 -12.59 -11.22
CA PRO A 87 -4.67 -12.16 -9.86
C PRO A 87 -4.53 -10.64 -9.77
N LEU A 88 -5.63 -9.93 -9.52
CA LEU A 88 -5.56 -8.52 -9.12
C LEU A 88 -4.93 -8.43 -7.72
N ILE A 89 -4.00 -7.51 -7.53
CA ILE A 89 -3.32 -7.33 -6.24
C ILE A 89 -3.83 -6.05 -5.59
N VAL A 90 -4.31 -6.18 -4.35
CA VAL A 90 -4.69 -5.05 -3.51
C VAL A 90 -3.73 -4.99 -2.33
N ARG A 91 -2.92 -3.92 -2.28
CA ARG A 91 -1.96 -3.68 -1.21
C ARG A 91 -2.44 -2.51 -0.38
N SER A 92 -2.78 -2.73 0.89
CA SER A 92 -3.17 -1.69 1.84
C SER A 92 -2.12 -1.60 2.94
N ILE A 93 -1.38 -0.50 2.97
CA ILE A 93 -0.11 -0.40 3.71
C ILE A 93 0.07 0.94 4.42
N LEU A 94 1.01 0.92 5.35
CA LEU A 94 1.71 2.06 5.92
C LEU A 94 3.15 2.04 5.40
N ASP A 95 3.53 3.08 4.68
CA ASP A 95 4.90 3.40 4.33
C ASP A 95 5.54 4.15 5.51
N HIS A 96 6.61 3.58 6.08
CA HIS A 96 7.26 4.08 7.29
C HIS A 96 8.77 4.26 7.08
N ASP A 97 9.34 5.28 7.74
CA ASP A 97 10.79 5.51 7.80
C ASP A 97 11.43 5.69 6.41
N VAL A 98 10.66 6.28 5.49
CA VAL A 98 11.05 6.47 4.08
C VAL A 98 12.05 7.61 3.96
N GLY A 99 13.23 7.29 3.45
CA GLY A 99 14.28 8.28 3.24
C GLY A 99 15.59 7.68 2.73
N MET A 100 16.70 8.34 3.03
CA MET A 100 18.03 7.99 2.51
C MET A 100 19.06 7.96 3.64
N ASN A 101 20.02 7.04 3.57
CA ASN A 101 21.09 6.90 4.57
C ASN A 101 20.57 6.77 6.02
N GLY A 102 19.44 6.07 6.20
CA GLY A 102 18.80 5.88 7.51
C GLY A 102 18.19 7.16 8.11
N ILE A 103 18.05 8.23 7.32
CA ILE A 103 17.36 9.46 7.72
C ILE A 103 16.01 9.49 7.03
N GLN A 104 14.93 9.54 7.81
CA GLN A 104 13.59 9.75 7.28
C GLN A 104 13.48 11.12 6.59
N LEU A 105 13.04 11.12 5.34
CA LEU A 105 12.84 12.33 4.53
C LEU A 105 11.37 12.55 4.17
N ILE A 106 10.59 11.47 4.10
CA ILE A 106 9.16 11.50 3.81
C ILE A 106 8.44 11.09 5.10
N PRO A 107 7.52 11.92 5.63
CA PRO A 107 6.69 11.54 6.77
C PRO A 107 5.93 10.25 6.48
N ASP A 108 5.66 9.45 7.50
CA ASP A 108 4.87 8.23 7.32
C ASP A 108 3.53 8.52 6.65
N PHE A 109 3.08 7.59 5.80
CA PHE A 109 1.81 7.71 5.11
C PHE A 109 1.19 6.35 4.84
N GLN A 110 -0.15 6.33 4.79
CA GLN A 110 -0.90 5.16 4.35
C GLN A 110 -1.23 5.26 2.86
N SER A 111 -1.29 4.09 2.23
CA SER A 111 -1.66 3.96 0.83
C SER A 111 -2.42 2.66 0.54
N VAL A 112 -3.31 2.71 -0.45
CA VAL A 112 -3.89 1.53 -1.11
C VAL A 112 -3.50 1.54 -2.57
N HIS A 113 -2.83 0.47 -2.99
CA HIS A 113 -2.50 0.20 -4.37
C HIS A 113 -3.42 -0.88 -4.94
N ILE A 114 -3.83 -0.68 -6.20
CA ILE A 114 -4.57 -1.66 -7.00
C ILE A 114 -3.70 -1.97 -8.21
N PHE A 115 -3.02 -3.10 -8.16
CA PHE A 115 -2.05 -3.51 -9.17
C PHE A 115 -2.55 -4.65 -10.03
N TYR A 116 -2.18 -4.59 -11.30
CA TYR A 116 -2.36 -5.64 -12.28
C TYR A 116 -0.95 -6.17 -12.61
N PRO A 117 -0.48 -7.27 -11.99
CA PRO A 117 0.84 -7.86 -12.23
C PRO A 117 0.94 -8.67 -13.53
N PHE A 118 2.14 -9.09 -13.90
CA PHE A 118 2.41 -9.93 -15.08
C PHE A 118 1.97 -9.29 -16.40
N ILE A 119 2.18 -7.98 -16.52
CA ILE A 119 1.92 -7.21 -17.72
C ILE A 119 3.14 -7.23 -18.61
N ASP A 120 2.93 -7.54 -19.89
CA ASP A 120 3.96 -7.48 -20.92
C ASP A 120 4.00 -6.06 -21.50
N LEU A 121 4.66 -5.17 -20.76
CA LEU A 121 4.84 -3.77 -21.16
C LEU A 121 5.74 -3.66 -22.41
N LEU A 122 6.78 -4.50 -22.50
CA LEU A 122 7.82 -4.43 -23.54
C LEU A 122 7.52 -5.27 -24.78
N ALA A 123 6.38 -5.97 -24.81
CA ALA A 123 5.98 -6.90 -25.85
C ALA A 123 7.04 -7.98 -26.15
N ASP A 124 7.73 -8.45 -25.13
CA ASP A 124 8.79 -9.47 -25.23
C ASP A 124 8.36 -10.84 -24.70
N ASN A 125 7.13 -10.94 -24.21
CA ASN A 125 6.50 -12.16 -23.72
C ASN A 125 7.24 -12.82 -22.55
N SER A 126 8.06 -12.06 -21.80
CA SER A 126 8.88 -12.58 -20.69
C SER A 126 9.01 -11.64 -19.49
N SER A 127 9.27 -10.35 -19.72
CA SER A 127 9.51 -9.35 -18.67
C SER A 127 8.20 -8.97 -17.98
N SER A 128 8.11 -9.19 -16.66
CA SER A 128 6.85 -9.00 -15.92
C SER A 128 6.79 -7.66 -15.21
N PHE A 129 5.84 -6.82 -15.61
CA PHE A 129 5.58 -5.52 -14.98
C PHE A 129 4.25 -5.53 -14.22
N ALA A 130 4.10 -4.61 -13.27
CA ALA A 130 2.86 -4.32 -12.58
C ALA A 130 2.28 -2.99 -13.06
N TYR A 131 1.11 -3.04 -13.69
CA TYR A 131 0.36 -1.83 -14.04
C TYR A 131 -0.39 -1.32 -12.80
N GLY A 132 -0.20 -0.06 -12.44
CA GLY A 132 -0.80 0.57 -11.27
C GLY A 132 -1.28 1.99 -11.55
N LYS A 133 -2.50 2.13 -12.10
CA LYS A 133 -3.05 3.44 -12.49
C LYS A 133 -3.39 4.34 -11.30
N TYR A 134 -4.09 3.80 -10.30
CA TYR A 134 -4.59 4.57 -9.17
C TYR A 134 -3.79 4.25 -7.92
N LEU A 135 -3.44 5.30 -7.18
CA LEU A 135 -2.85 5.20 -5.86
C LEU A 135 -3.69 6.02 -4.88
N VAL A 136 -4.42 5.35 -3.99
CA VAL A 136 -5.15 6.04 -2.91
C VAL A 136 -4.16 6.27 -1.79
N LEU A 137 -3.88 7.51 -1.42
CA LEU A 137 -2.82 7.81 -0.45
C LEU A 137 -3.16 8.97 0.47
N THR A 138 -2.45 9.03 1.59
CA THR A 138 -2.66 10.04 2.63
C THR A 138 -2.59 11.46 2.05
N SER A 139 -3.70 12.18 2.15
CA SER A 139 -3.93 13.48 1.50
C SER A 139 -2.96 14.58 1.93
N THR A 140 -2.38 14.48 3.12
CA THR A 140 -1.45 15.46 3.69
C THR A 140 0.01 15.21 3.29
N ASN A 141 0.33 14.08 2.66
CA ASN A 141 1.71 13.77 2.25
C ASN A 141 2.00 14.28 0.83
N ALA A 142 2.33 15.56 0.72
CA ALA A 142 2.59 16.22 -0.56
C ALA A 142 3.76 15.60 -1.35
N ALA A 143 4.79 15.09 -0.65
CA ALA A 143 5.95 14.46 -1.28
C ALA A 143 5.55 13.13 -1.95
N ALA A 144 4.80 12.27 -1.26
CA ALA A 144 4.31 11.00 -1.83
C ALA A 144 3.33 11.23 -2.99
N ILE A 145 2.46 12.26 -2.89
CA ILE A 145 1.57 12.65 -3.99
C ILE A 145 2.36 13.08 -5.21
N ALA A 146 3.32 13.99 -5.06
CA ALA A 146 4.13 14.47 -6.17
C ALA A 146 4.98 13.36 -6.78
N GLY A 147 5.59 12.51 -5.94
CA GLY A 147 6.39 11.36 -6.38
C GLY A 147 5.58 10.40 -7.24
N SER A 148 4.42 9.95 -6.76
CA SER A 148 3.56 9.03 -7.52
C SER A 148 3.04 9.61 -8.83
N GLN A 149 2.66 10.90 -8.85
CA GLN A 149 2.23 11.57 -10.08
C GLN A 149 3.34 11.68 -11.12
N ALA A 150 4.59 11.78 -10.69
CA ALA A 150 5.72 11.85 -11.59
C ALA A 150 5.98 10.52 -12.34
N TYR A 151 5.36 9.42 -11.91
CA TYR A 151 5.30 8.12 -12.61
C TYR A 151 4.06 7.92 -13.47
N GLY A 152 3.24 8.97 -13.64
CA GLY A 152 1.97 8.89 -14.35
C GLY A 152 0.85 8.23 -13.55
N GLN A 153 1.05 7.90 -12.28
CA GLN A 153 -0.04 7.40 -11.44
C GLN A 153 -1.02 8.53 -11.12
N LEU A 154 -2.30 8.17 -11.05
CA LEU A 154 -3.34 9.03 -10.50
C LEU A 154 -3.32 8.90 -8.98
N ALA A 155 -2.59 9.80 -8.34
CA ALA A 155 -2.62 10.03 -6.91
C ALA A 155 -4.01 10.52 -6.47
N VAL A 156 -4.64 9.77 -5.59
CA VAL A 156 -5.99 10.01 -5.06
C VAL A 156 -5.87 10.35 -3.58
N PRO A 157 -5.93 11.64 -3.21
CA PRO A 157 -5.84 12.06 -1.81
C PRO A 157 -6.96 11.46 -0.97
N ALA A 158 -6.58 10.86 0.16
CA ALA A 158 -7.47 10.13 1.04
C ALA A 158 -7.16 10.34 2.53
N SER A 159 -8.12 9.95 3.37
CA SER A 159 -7.94 9.71 4.80
C SER A 159 -8.22 8.24 5.11
N PHE A 160 -7.73 7.76 6.24
CA PHE A 160 -7.74 6.34 6.57
C PHE A 160 -8.32 6.09 7.96
N SER A 161 -8.91 4.91 8.13
CA SER A 161 -9.33 4.39 9.43
C SER A 161 -8.86 2.94 9.55
N PRO A 162 -7.97 2.61 10.51
CA PRO A 162 -7.32 3.54 11.45
C PRO A 162 -6.38 4.53 10.76
N GLU A 163 -6.17 5.67 11.40
CA GLU A 163 -5.19 6.68 10.97
C GLU A 163 -3.79 6.31 11.49
N ASN A 164 -2.77 6.53 10.66
CA ASN A 164 -1.34 6.27 10.93
C ASN A 164 -1.05 4.83 11.36
N ASN A 165 -1.85 3.87 10.88
CA ASN A 165 -1.63 2.46 11.17
C ASN A 165 -2.06 1.60 9.98
N ALA A 166 -1.31 0.56 9.66
CA ALA A 166 -1.58 -0.30 8.53
C ALA A 166 -2.94 -1.03 8.62
N TYR A 167 -3.40 -1.32 9.85
CA TYR A 167 -4.71 -1.93 10.12
C TYR A 167 -5.04 -1.80 11.61
N ALA A 168 -6.33 -1.95 11.96
CA ALA A 168 -6.77 -2.05 13.35
C ALA A 168 -7.49 -3.37 13.60
N PHE A 169 -7.46 -3.83 14.85
CA PHE A 169 -8.20 -5.00 15.30
C PHE A 169 -9.63 -4.62 15.67
N SER A 170 -10.62 -5.39 15.22
CA SER A 170 -12.01 -5.14 15.58
C SER A 170 -12.25 -5.40 17.08
N SER A 171 -12.88 -4.44 17.79
CA SER A 171 -13.01 -4.46 19.25
C SER A 171 -14.16 -5.35 19.80
N ARG A 172 -14.92 -6.04 18.93
CA ARG A 172 -16.14 -6.77 19.34
C ARG A 172 -16.09 -8.25 19.01
N LYS A 173 -15.88 -9.08 20.04
CA LYS A 173 -16.17 -10.53 20.16
C LYS A 173 -15.52 -11.50 19.16
N ARG A 174 -15.10 -11.06 17.97
CA ARG A 174 -14.18 -11.78 17.09
C ARG A 174 -12.80 -11.20 17.33
N ARG A 175 -12.11 -11.75 18.34
CA ARG A 175 -10.67 -11.55 18.44
C ARG A 175 -10.10 -11.90 17.06
N ASP A 176 -9.20 -11.05 16.57
CA ASP A 176 -8.33 -11.28 15.41
C ASP A 176 -8.78 -10.71 14.06
N GLU A 177 -10.01 -10.20 13.87
CA GLU A 177 -10.30 -9.51 12.59
C GLU A 177 -9.54 -8.18 12.49
N ILE A 178 -8.79 -8.00 11.40
CA ILE A 178 -8.08 -6.76 11.05
C ILE A 178 -8.81 -6.03 9.92
N PHE A 179 -8.78 -4.69 9.94
CA PHE A 179 -9.43 -3.89 8.91
C PHE A 179 -8.66 -2.61 8.57
N LEU A 180 -8.90 -2.12 7.35
CA LEU A 180 -8.55 -0.78 6.90
C LEU A 180 -9.66 -0.23 6.02
N ASN A 181 -9.99 1.05 6.20
CA ASN A 181 -10.92 1.82 5.36
C ASN A 181 -10.20 3.03 4.80
N ALA A 182 -10.31 3.27 3.50
CA ALA A 182 -9.82 4.48 2.84
C ALA A 182 -11.00 5.33 2.37
N TYR A 183 -10.97 6.63 2.66
CA TYR A 183 -12.00 7.60 2.33
C TYR A 183 -11.40 8.69 1.44
N THR A 184 -12.15 9.14 0.45
CA THR A 184 -11.75 10.29 -0.38
C THR A 184 -12.74 11.42 -0.21
N ASN A 185 -12.34 12.63 -0.59
CA ASN A 185 -13.21 13.80 -0.49
C ASN A 185 -14.50 13.68 -1.33
N ALA A 186 -14.53 12.76 -2.30
CA ALA A 186 -15.68 12.53 -3.16
C ALA A 186 -16.76 11.64 -2.52
N SER A 187 -16.50 10.99 -1.39
CA SER A 187 -17.40 10.00 -0.80
C SER A 187 -17.41 10.05 0.73
N THR A 188 -18.61 9.97 1.31
CA THR A 188 -18.79 9.78 2.77
C THR A 188 -18.69 8.32 3.19
N THR A 189 -18.68 7.38 2.24
CA THR A 189 -18.42 5.95 2.46
C THR A 189 -16.98 5.62 2.07
N PRO A 190 -16.36 4.60 2.68
CA PRO A 190 -15.03 4.16 2.25
C PRO A 190 -15.04 3.76 0.78
N VAL A 191 -14.06 4.23 0.01
CA VAL A 191 -13.87 3.82 -1.39
C VAL A 191 -13.09 2.52 -1.51
N VAL A 192 -12.32 2.18 -0.48
CA VAL A 192 -11.73 0.86 -0.29
C VAL A 192 -11.96 0.42 1.14
N THR A 193 -12.36 -0.83 1.32
CA THR A 193 -12.49 -1.49 2.62
C THR A 193 -11.84 -2.86 2.56
N THR A 194 -10.98 -3.15 3.51
CA THR A 194 -10.44 -4.50 3.74
C THR A 194 -10.85 -4.99 5.11
N ARG A 195 -11.27 -6.26 5.20
CA ARG A 195 -11.61 -6.92 6.46
C ARG A 195 -11.11 -8.36 6.40
N PHE A 196 -10.11 -8.70 7.19
CA PHE A 196 -9.45 -9.99 7.14
C PHE A 196 -9.41 -10.67 8.51
N THR A 197 -9.43 -11.99 8.50
CA THR A 197 -9.10 -12.84 9.65
C THR A 197 -7.75 -13.52 9.41
N PRO A 198 -6.80 -13.43 10.36
CA PRO A 198 -5.57 -14.19 10.35
C PRO A 198 -5.80 -15.68 10.26
N LEU A 199 -4.95 -16.35 9.48
CA LEU A 199 -4.92 -17.79 9.32
C LEU A 199 -3.74 -18.39 10.10
N PRO A 200 -3.83 -19.67 10.51
CA PRO A 200 -2.72 -20.36 11.17
C PRO A 200 -1.46 -20.53 10.30
N ALA A 201 -1.60 -20.40 8.98
CA ALA A 201 -0.51 -20.53 8.02
C ALA A 201 -0.74 -19.61 6.81
N VAL A 202 0.36 -19.26 6.13
CA VAL A 202 0.30 -18.61 4.80
C VAL A 202 -0.27 -19.60 3.79
N GLY A 203 -1.29 -19.19 3.05
CA GLY A 203 -1.91 -20.00 2.01
C GLY A 203 -3.21 -19.38 1.50
N PRO A 204 -3.74 -19.88 0.36
CA PRO A 204 -3.22 -20.97 -0.45
C PRO A 204 -2.07 -20.56 -1.38
N TRP A 205 -1.72 -19.28 -1.42
CA TRP A 205 -0.65 -18.76 -2.29
C TRP A 205 0.71 -18.88 -1.60
N PRO A 206 1.74 -19.40 -2.29
CA PRO A 206 3.08 -19.56 -1.71
C PRO A 206 3.71 -18.20 -1.41
N LEU A 207 4.60 -18.12 -0.42
CA LEU A 207 5.25 -16.85 -0.06
C LEU A 207 6.08 -16.30 -1.23
N GLU A 208 6.70 -17.19 -1.99
CA GLU A 208 7.47 -16.88 -3.20
C GLU A 208 6.64 -16.14 -4.25
N PHE A 209 5.33 -16.39 -4.31
CA PHE A 209 4.45 -15.63 -5.19
C PHE A 209 4.38 -14.16 -4.75
N TYR A 210 4.19 -13.89 -3.45
CA TYR A 210 4.17 -12.53 -2.93
C TYR A 210 5.50 -11.83 -3.17
N VAL A 211 6.62 -12.50 -2.92
CA VAL A 211 7.95 -11.98 -3.24
C VAL A 211 8.05 -11.62 -4.72
N ASN A 212 7.56 -12.48 -5.62
CA ASN A 212 7.58 -12.20 -7.06
C ASN A 212 6.77 -10.94 -7.40
N ILE A 213 5.49 -10.89 -7.04
CA ILE A 213 4.61 -9.79 -7.46
C ILE A 213 4.97 -8.44 -6.84
N THR A 214 5.57 -8.42 -5.64
CA THR A 214 5.98 -7.17 -4.98
C THR A 214 7.33 -6.65 -5.47
N ASN A 215 8.05 -7.42 -6.28
CA ASN A 215 9.32 -7.03 -6.88
C ASN A 215 9.22 -6.81 -8.40
N GLN A 216 8.02 -6.92 -8.98
CA GLN A 216 7.80 -6.54 -10.38
C GLN A 216 7.89 -5.01 -10.52
N PRO A 217 8.59 -4.48 -11.54
CA PRO A 217 8.60 -3.04 -11.80
C PRO A 217 7.20 -2.48 -12.03
N ILE A 218 6.94 -1.32 -11.43
CA ILE A 218 5.62 -0.68 -11.44
C ILE A 218 5.60 0.43 -12.50
N PHE A 219 4.51 0.53 -13.25
CA PHE A 219 4.29 1.61 -14.21
C PHE A 219 2.82 2.03 -14.30
N ALA A 220 2.58 3.23 -14.84
CA ALA A 220 1.23 3.71 -15.16
C ALA A 220 1.08 4.22 -16.60
N ASP A 221 2.06 4.96 -17.13
CA ASP A 221 2.01 5.46 -18.51
C ASP A 221 2.91 4.67 -19.48
N GLY A 222 3.77 3.82 -18.95
CA GLY A 222 4.72 2.98 -19.71
C GLY A 222 5.98 3.72 -20.15
N VAL A 223 6.20 4.94 -19.65
CA VAL A 223 7.40 5.76 -19.95
C VAL A 223 8.44 5.56 -18.85
N LYS A 224 8.05 5.88 -17.62
CA LYS A 224 8.90 5.73 -16.43
C LYS A 224 8.39 4.60 -15.57
N CYS A 225 9.33 3.80 -15.08
CA CYS A 225 9.05 2.71 -14.18
C CYS A 225 9.69 2.98 -12.82
N ASP A 226 9.00 2.53 -11.79
CA ASP A 226 9.54 2.40 -10.45
C ASP A 226 10.00 0.96 -10.22
N GLN A 227 11.17 0.81 -9.62
CA GLN A 227 11.66 -0.49 -9.16
C GLN A 227 11.80 -0.47 -7.64
N GLN A 228 10.74 -0.90 -6.97
CA GLN A 228 10.70 -1.14 -5.54
C GLN A 228 11.07 -2.60 -5.24
N VAL A 229 12.27 -2.82 -4.72
CA VAL A 229 12.77 -4.13 -4.29
C VAL A 229 12.38 -4.35 -2.83
N THR A 230 11.57 -5.37 -2.55
CA THR A 230 11.07 -5.69 -1.20
C THR A 230 11.79 -6.90 -0.61
N PHE A 231 12.24 -6.76 0.65
CA PHE A 231 13.06 -7.75 1.34
C PHE A 231 12.25 -8.53 2.38
N PHE A 232 11.88 -9.76 2.03
CA PHE A 232 11.15 -10.69 2.90
C PHE A 232 12.05 -11.52 3.84
N ASN A 233 13.34 -11.20 3.90
CA ASN A 233 14.35 -11.91 4.69
C ASN A 233 15.03 -11.03 5.76
N THR A 234 14.35 -9.98 6.23
CA THR A 234 14.89 -9.07 7.26
C THR A 234 14.27 -9.38 8.63
N SER A 235 14.71 -8.68 9.67
CA SER A 235 14.09 -8.75 11.00
C SER A 235 12.61 -8.36 11.02
N LEU A 236 12.12 -7.62 10.01
CA LEU A 236 10.72 -7.22 9.88
C LEU A 236 9.80 -8.37 9.44
N SER A 237 10.35 -9.38 8.78
CA SER A 237 9.59 -10.40 8.05
C SER A 237 10.03 -11.83 8.36
N THR A 238 10.79 -12.05 9.43
CA THR A 238 11.32 -13.35 9.82
C THR A 238 11.06 -13.66 11.30
N GLY A 239 11.18 -14.93 11.68
CA GLY A 239 10.99 -15.37 13.06
C GLY A 239 9.59 -15.04 13.59
N ALA A 240 9.52 -14.30 14.70
CA ALA A 240 8.25 -13.86 15.29
C ALA A 240 7.46 -12.86 14.41
N ASN A 241 8.14 -12.22 13.45
CA ASN A 241 7.54 -11.26 12.52
C ASN A 241 7.29 -11.88 11.13
N ALA A 242 7.34 -13.22 11.02
CA ALA A 242 7.07 -13.90 9.75
C ALA A 242 5.68 -13.53 9.18
N PRO A 243 5.52 -13.52 7.84
CA PRO A 243 4.24 -13.21 7.21
C PRO A 243 3.10 -14.09 7.76
N VAL A 244 1.94 -13.47 8.01
CA VAL A 244 0.75 -14.14 8.52
C VAL A 244 -0.28 -14.25 7.40
N GLY A 245 -0.76 -15.45 7.11
CA GLY A 245 -1.83 -15.66 6.12
C GLY A 245 -3.12 -14.96 6.53
N LEU A 246 -3.90 -14.51 5.55
CA LEU A 246 -5.18 -13.83 5.74
C LEU A 246 -6.27 -14.44 4.86
N ILE A 247 -7.51 -14.42 5.35
CA ILE A 247 -8.71 -14.61 4.53
C ILE A 247 -9.76 -13.55 4.88
N GLY A 248 -10.48 -13.03 3.89
CA GLY A 248 -11.57 -12.10 4.17
C GLY A 248 -12.11 -11.41 2.93
N ASP A 249 -12.63 -10.20 3.14
CA ASP A 249 -13.39 -9.48 2.14
C ASP A 249 -12.71 -8.15 1.79
N ILE A 250 -12.81 -7.77 0.52
CA ILE A 250 -12.35 -6.47 0.00
C ILE A 250 -13.48 -5.83 -0.78
N SER A 251 -13.76 -4.56 -0.51
CA SER A 251 -14.66 -3.75 -1.33
C SER A 251 -13.90 -2.60 -1.97
N ILE A 252 -14.14 -2.34 -3.25
CA ILE A 252 -13.53 -1.27 -4.03
C ILE A 252 -14.63 -0.58 -4.83
N SER A 253 -14.71 0.75 -4.71
CA SER A 253 -15.66 1.58 -5.46
C SER A 253 -15.13 1.95 -6.85
N ALA A 254 -16.04 2.32 -7.75
CA ALA A 254 -15.70 3.07 -8.95
C ALA A 254 -15.08 4.45 -8.57
N PRO A 255 -14.19 5.02 -9.40
CA PRO A 255 -13.71 4.55 -10.70
C PRO A 255 -12.43 3.71 -10.62
N TYR A 256 -12.04 3.23 -9.43
CA TYR A 256 -10.82 2.44 -9.24
C TYR A 256 -10.95 1.03 -9.82
N LEU A 257 -12.20 0.55 -9.89
CA LEU A 257 -12.69 -0.45 -10.83
C LEU A 257 -13.76 0.18 -11.73
N ILE A 258 -14.23 -0.57 -12.73
CA ILE A 258 -15.28 -0.11 -13.66
C ILE A 258 -16.62 0.14 -12.92
N GLU A 259 -16.91 -0.69 -11.92
CA GLU A 259 -18.09 -0.61 -11.07
C GLU A 259 -17.72 -0.97 -9.63
N ASP A 260 -18.59 -0.62 -8.69
CA ASP A 260 -18.44 -1.01 -7.29
C ASP A 260 -18.45 -2.54 -7.16
N ARG A 261 -17.43 -3.11 -6.51
CA ARG A 261 -17.33 -4.55 -6.32
C ARG A 261 -16.91 -4.90 -4.90
N THR A 262 -17.51 -5.98 -4.39
CA THR A 262 -17.06 -6.66 -3.18
C THR A 262 -16.60 -8.06 -3.55
N PHE A 263 -15.35 -8.37 -3.20
CA PHE A 263 -14.73 -9.67 -3.33
C PHE A 263 -14.75 -10.35 -1.96
N ARG A 264 -15.19 -11.61 -1.92
CA ARG A 264 -15.31 -12.37 -0.68
C ARG A 264 -14.35 -13.54 -0.67
N ASN A 265 -13.94 -13.97 0.52
CA ASN A 265 -12.99 -15.07 0.73
C ASN A 265 -11.68 -14.89 -0.06
N VAL A 266 -11.21 -13.64 -0.11
CA VAL A 266 -9.92 -13.25 -0.69
C VAL A 266 -8.82 -13.65 0.26
N PHE A 267 -7.77 -14.27 -0.27
CA PHE A 267 -6.59 -14.64 0.48
C PHE A 267 -5.46 -13.63 0.30
N GLY A 268 -4.65 -13.48 1.32
CA GLY A 268 -3.53 -12.55 1.33
C GLY A 268 -2.52 -12.86 2.42
N VAL A 269 -1.60 -11.92 2.63
CA VAL A 269 -0.66 -11.91 3.75
C VAL A 269 -0.68 -10.57 4.47
N LYS A 270 -0.50 -10.63 5.79
CA LYS A 270 -0.11 -9.52 6.65
C LYS A 270 1.41 -9.57 6.81
N VAL A 271 2.12 -8.51 6.48
CA VAL A 271 3.59 -8.49 6.52
C VAL A 271 4.13 -7.07 6.73
N ASP A 272 5.30 -6.98 7.35
CA ASP A 272 6.17 -5.81 7.36
C ASP A 272 7.46 -6.15 6.62
N VAL A 273 7.82 -5.39 5.59
CA VAL A 273 9.02 -5.61 4.78
C VAL A 273 9.82 -4.33 4.62
N ALA A 274 11.15 -4.44 4.61
CA ALA A 274 12.00 -3.35 4.15
C ALA A 274 11.94 -3.26 2.62
N PHE A 275 12.14 -2.07 2.07
CA PHE A 275 12.27 -1.87 0.63
C PHE A 275 13.44 -0.97 0.27
N LEU A 276 13.98 -1.18 -0.94
CA LEU A 276 14.88 -0.28 -1.65
C LEU A 276 14.17 0.16 -2.93
N GLU A 277 14.14 1.46 -3.19
CA GLU A 277 13.42 2.03 -4.32
C GLU A 277 14.37 2.71 -5.30
N ARG A 278 14.25 2.34 -6.58
CA ARG A 278 14.95 2.99 -7.68
C ARG A 278 13.94 3.68 -8.57
N ASN A 279 13.99 4.99 -8.45
CA ASN A 279 13.03 5.92 -8.98
C ASN A 279 13.41 6.38 -10.41
N PHE A 280 12.41 6.74 -11.22
CA PHE A 280 12.52 7.34 -12.56
C PHE A 280 13.29 6.55 -13.63
N LEU A 281 13.26 5.24 -13.55
CA LEU A 281 13.95 4.37 -14.51
C LEU A 281 13.23 4.34 -15.86
N GLU A 282 14.01 4.22 -16.94
CA GLU A 282 13.45 3.86 -18.25
C GLU A 282 12.89 2.44 -18.14
N CYS A 283 11.62 2.23 -18.47
CA CYS A 283 11.01 0.89 -18.37
C CYS A 283 11.76 -0.17 -19.19
N GLU A 284 12.32 0.21 -20.34
CA GLU A 284 13.16 -0.65 -21.17
C GLU A 284 14.42 -1.16 -20.43
N SER A 285 14.98 -0.37 -19.52
CA SER A 285 16.18 -0.76 -18.75
C SER A 285 15.91 -1.88 -17.74
N LEU A 286 14.64 -2.21 -17.51
CA LEU A 286 14.17 -3.24 -16.57
C LEU A 286 13.79 -4.56 -17.25
N ARG A 287 14.12 -4.69 -18.55
CA ARG A 287 13.93 -5.93 -19.32
C ARG A 287 14.62 -7.13 -18.64
N GLY A 288 13.89 -8.24 -18.55
CA GLY A 288 14.36 -9.51 -18.01
C GLY A 288 14.35 -9.63 -16.49
N LEU A 289 13.80 -8.63 -15.78
CA LEU A 289 13.51 -8.71 -14.35
C LEU A 289 12.19 -9.43 -14.06
#